data_AF-A0A9W6JPK9-F1
#
_entry.id   AF-A0A9W6JPK9-F1
#
_cell.length_a   1.000
_cell.length_b   1.000
_cell.length_c   1.000
_cell.angle_alpha   90.00
_cell.angle_beta   90.00
_cell.angle_gamma   90.00
#
_symmetry.space_group_name_H-M   'P 1'
#
loop_
_entity.id
_entity.type
_entity.pdbx_description
1 polymer ?
#
loop_
_entity_poly.entity_id
_entity_poly.type
_entity_poly.pdbx_seq_one_letter_code
_entity_poly.pdbx_strand_id
1 'polypeptide(L)'
;MRALGWAVVMPAHEGQRIGAVLAELRRTRILPQERARIDKADYVRALLRVDYRSSVARYARLQEDIEADTARVEPFFQAASRVAEDDRVRLRALAAVPEVEPDEVANAEGRVEENRLLEAWVQIAFEERVVAYRYALDRLVLETPDRASVAVEAALARLESVLRSLRPAGPPRGVFKG
;
A
#
# COMPACT_ATOMS: atom_id res chain seq x y z
N MET A 1 4.93 10.42 5.32
CA MET A 1 3.87 9.61 4.67
C MET A 1 4.26 9.16 3.26
N ARG A 2 4.41 10.07 2.29
CA ARG A 2 4.67 9.70 0.87
C ARG A 2 5.80 8.69 0.64
N ALA A 3 7.00 8.97 1.16
CA ALA A 3 8.16 8.06 1.02
C ALA A 3 7.90 6.65 1.59
N LEU A 4 7.14 6.53 2.67
CA LEU A 4 6.78 5.25 3.29
C LEU A 4 5.73 4.50 2.45
N GLY A 5 4.73 5.22 1.95
CA GLY A 5 3.68 4.65 1.10
C GLY A 5 4.22 4.11 -0.22
N TRP A 6 5.21 4.80 -0.80
CA TRP A 6 5.84 4.35 -2.04
C TRP A 6 6.46 2.97 -1.89
N ALA A 7 7.23 2.69 -0.84
CA ALA A 7 7.83 1.36 -0.72
C ALA A 7 6.82 0.19 -0.65
N VAL A 8 5.56 0.46 -0.27
CA VAL A 8 4.48 -0.53 -0.21
C VAL A 8 3.79 -0.68 -1.58
N VAL A 9 3.55 0.43 -2.27
CA VAL A 9 2.90 0.47 -3.58
C VAL A 9 3.85 0.01 -4.72
N MET A 10 5.17 0.08 -4.53
CA MET A 10 6.16 0.08 -5.61
C MET A 10 6.85 -1.24 -6.03
N PRO A 11 6.80 -2.42 -5.37
CA PRO A 11 7.63 -3.53 -5.82
C PRO A 11 7.08 -4.35 -6.99
N ALA A 12 5.90 -4.03 -7.54
CA ALA A 12 5.30 -4.78 -8.64
C ALA A 12 5.20 -3.99 -9.97
N HIS A 13 5.68 -2.74 -10.03
CA HIS A 13 5.53 -1.90 -11.23
C HIS A 13 6.81 -1.13 -11.58
N GLU A 14 7.20 -1.19 -12.85
CA GLU A 14 8.31 -0.40 -13.40
C GLU A 14 8.11 1.11 -13.13
N GLY A 15 9.19 1.81 -12.75
CA GLY A 15 9.22 3.22 -12.34
C GLY A 15 8.40 4.20 -13.21
N GLN A 16 8.20 3.88 -14.50
CA GLN A 16 7.47 4.69 -15.46
C GLN A 16 5.94 4.70 -15.23
N ARG A 17 5.33 3.65 -14.67
CA ARG A 17 3.88 3.62 -14.37
C ARG A 17 3.49 4.62 -13.26
N ILE A 18 4.43 4.94 -12.36
CA ILE A 18 4.17 5.76 -11.17
C ILE A 18 3.96 7.22 -11.52
N GLY A 19 4.81 7.76 -12.40
CA GLY A 19 4.63 9.12 -12.91
C GLY A 19 3.26 9.29 -13.56
N ALA A 20 2.80 8.29 -14.31
CA ALA A 20 1.50 8.31 -14.97
C ALA A 20 0.32 8.24 -13.96
N VAL A 21 0.36 7.34 -12.98
CA VAL A 21 -0.71 7.25 -11.96
C VAL A 21 -0.75 8.48 -11.07
N LEU A 22 0.41 9.03 -10.66
CA LEU A 22 0.47 10.26 -9.88
C LEU A 22 -0.01 11.48 -10.68
N ALA A 23 0.37 11.59 -11.95
CA ALA A 23 -0.11 12.65 -12.82
C ALA A 23 -1.62 12.56 -13.02
N GLU A 24 -2.17 11.35 -13.11
CA GLU A 24 -3.60 11.11 -13.22
C GLU A 24 -4.34 11.42 -11.92
N LEU A 25 -3.86 10.92 -10.78
CA LEU A 25 -4.38 11.25 -9.45
C LEU A 25 -4.43 12.76 -9.21
N ARG A 26 -3.36 13.48 -9.56
CA ARG A 26 -3.30 14.96 -9.43
C ARG A 26 -4.30 15.66 -10.33
N ARG A 27 -4.52 15.14 -11.54
CA ARG A 27 -5.40 15.73 -12.55
C ARG A 27 -6.88 15.44 -12.31
N THR A 28 -7.21 14.20 -11.97
CA THR A 28 -8.61 13.71 -11.99
C THR A 28 -9.16 13.43 -10.60
N ARG A 29 -8.29 13.29 -9.59
CA ARG A 29 -8.65 12.79 -8.24
C ARG A 29 -9.29 11.40 -8.26
N ILE A 30 -9.03 10.65 -9.32
CA ILE A 30 -9.49 9.27 -9.50
C ILE A 30 -8.28 8.37 -9.41
N LEU A 31 -8.37 7.34 -8.56
CA LEU A 31 -7.45 6.21 -8.60
C LEU A 31 -8.14 5.07 -9.35
N PRO A 32 -7.73 4.75 -10.60
CA PRO A 32 -8.27 3.60 -11.32
C PRO A 32 -7.95 2.32 -10.55
N GLN A 33 -8.96 1.50 -10.28
CA GLN A 33 -8.79 0.31 -9.45
C GLN A 33 -7.77 -0.67 -10.05
N GLU A 34 -7.72 -0.77 -11.39
CA GLU A 34 -6.80 -1.63 -12.13
C GLU A 34 -5.34 -1.23 -11.91
N ARG A 35 -5.09 0.07 -11.71
CA ARG A 35 -3.74 0.60 -11.47
C ARG A 35 -3.34 0.58 -10.00
N ALA A 36 -4.31 0.39 -9.11
CA ALA A 36 -4.07 0.23 -7.68
C ALA A 36 -3.75 -1.21 -7.28
N ARG A 37 -4.18 -2.19 -8.08
CA ARG A 37 -4.03 -3.62 -7.80
C ARG A 37 -2.62 -4.13 -8.11
N ILE A 38 -2.13 -5.00 -7.24
CA ILE A 38 -0.94 -5.81 -7.49
C ILE A 38 -1.41 -7.10 -8.18
N ASP A 39 -0.83 -7.46 -9.33
CA ASP A 39 -1.07 -8.79 -9.90
C ASP A 39 -0.32 -9.85 -9.08
N LYS A 40 -1.07 -10.59 -8.26
CA LYS A 40 -0.53 -11.73 -7.48
C LYS A 40 0.23 -12.75 -8.34
N ALA A 41 -0.18 -12.95 -9.59
CA ALA A 41 0.47 -13.88 -10.48
C ALA A 41 1.82 -13.34 -10.98
N ASP A 42 1.98 -12.03 -11.14
CA ASP A 42 3.27 -11.41 -11.43
C ASP A 42 4.25 -11.60 -10.27
N TYR A 43 3.80 -11.36 -9.03
CA TYR A 43 4.65 -11.60 -7.85
C TYR A 43 5.13 -13.05 -7.78
N VAL A 44 4.23 -14.02 -7.94
CA VAL A 44 4.60 -15.45 -7.96
C VAL A 44 5.52 -15.77 -9.13
N ARG A 45 5.23 -15.29 -10.34
CA ARG A 45 6.12 -15.48 -11.50
C ARG A 45 7.51 -14.96 -11.21
N ALA A 46 7.64 -13.78 -10.60
CA ALA A 46 8.93 -13.22 -10.21
C ALA A 46 9.61 -14.10 -9.17
N LEU A 47 8.93 -14.44 -8.08
CA LEU A 47 9.46 -15.27 -6.99
C LEU A 47 9.95 -16.66 -7.48
N LEU A 48 9.22 -17.26 -8.42
CA LEU A 48 9.55 -18.57 -9.01
C LEU A 48 10.58 -18.48 -10.15
N ARG A 49 10.72 -17.32 -10.82
CA ARG A 49 11.72 -17.10 -11.89
C ARG A 49 13.11 -16.81 -11.37
N VAL A 50 13.25 -16.27 -10.17
CA VAL A 50 14.59 -16.07 -9.59
C VAL A 50 15.23 -17.44 -9.45
N ASP A 51 16.45 -17.60 -9.97
CA ASP A 51 17.29 -18.81 -9.88
C ASP A 51 17.74 -19.08 -8.43
N TYR A 52 16.78 -19.19 -7.51
CA TYR A 52 17.04 -19.68 -6.18
C TYR A 52 17.40 -21.15 -6.29
N ARG A 53 18.66 -21.46 -5.95
CA ARG A 53 19.22 -22.81 -6.05
C ARG A 53 18.54 -23.85 -5.13
N SER A 54 17.58 -23.45 -4.29
CA SER A 54 16.81 -24.34 -3.41
C SER A 54 15.40 -23.82 -3.12
N SER A 55 14.48 -24.75 -2.79
CA SER A 55 13.14 -24.44 -2.26
C SER A 55 13.19 -23.58 -1.00
N VAL A 56 14.13 -23.87 -0.10
CA VAL A 56 14.35 -23.12 1.15
C VAL A 56 14.60 -21.63 0.89
N ALA A 57 15.39 -21.30 -0.14
CA ALA A 57 15.65 -19.90 -0.49
C ALA A 57 14.39 -19.18 -1.00
N ARG A 58 13.46 -19.87 -1.68
CA ARG A 58 12.16 -19.29 -2.09
C ARG A 58 11.27 -19.00 -0.89
N TYR A 59 11.20 -19.92 0.08
CA TYR A 59 10.48 -19.68 1.35
C TYR A 59 11.08 -18.53 2.15
N ALA A 60 12.41 -18.49 2.29
CA ALA A 60 13.10 -17.41 2.99
C ALA A 60 12.83 -16.06 2.34
N ARG A 61 12.87 -15.98 0.99
CA ARG A 61 12.55 -14.75 0.27
C ARG A 61 11.12 -14.27 0.54
N LEU A 62 10.15 -15.19 0.47
CA LEU A 62 8.76 -14.85 0.76
C LEU A 62 8.59 -14.35 2.20
N GLN A 63 9.26 -14.98 3.17
CA GLN A 63 9.27 -14.53 4.56
C GLN A 63 9.85 -13.12 4.70
N GLU A 64 11.00 -12.85 4.09
CA GLU A 64 11.67 -11.54 4.11
C GLU A 64 10.77 -10.43 3.54
N ASP A 65 10.08 -10.70 2.42
CA ASP A 65 9.15 -9.73 1.82
C ASP A 65 7.96 -9.44 2.77
N ILE A 66 7.39 -10.47 3.42
CA ILE A 66 6.32 -10.33 4.41
C ILE A 66 6.78 -9.53 5.63
N GLU A 67 7.96 -9.83 6.17
CA GLU A 67 8.52 -9.16 7.33
C GLU A 67 8.84 -7.70 7.03
N ALA A 68 9.41 -7.42 5.85
CA ALA A 68 9.70 -6.08 5.38
C ALA A 68 8.41 -5.24 5.27
N ASP A 69 7.32 -5.80 4.75
CA ASP A 69 6.05 -5.08 4.70
C ASP A 69 5.43 -4.90 6.09
N THR A 70 5.50 -5.92 6.95
CA THR A 70 5.04 -5.84 8.34
C THR A 70 5.71 -4.68 9.07
N ALA A 71 7.04 -4.53 8.90
CA ALA A 71 7.80 -3.43 9.49
C ALA A 71 7.43 -2.04 8.93
N ARG A 72 6.80 -1.97 7.75
CA ARG A 72 6.36 -0.70 7.14
C ARG A 72 4.97 -0.26 7.58
N VAL A 73 4.15 -1.17 8.10
CA VAL A 73 2.74 -0.87 8.45
C VAL A 73 2.67 0.25 9.50
N GLU A 74 3.25 0.03 10.68
CA GLU A 74 3.17 0.97 11.79
C GLU A 74 3.73 2.37 11.44
N PRO A 75 4.96 2.51 10.89
CA PRO A 75 5.48 3.82 10.51
C PRO A 75 4.61 4.56 9.48
N PHE A 76 4.01 3.83 8.54
CA PHE A 76 3.14 4.42 7.54
C PHE A 76 1.87 5.00 8.19
N PHE A 77 1.14 4.21 8.99
CA PHE A 77 -0.12 4.63 9.59
C PHE A 77 0.09 5.73 10.65
N GLN A 78 1.20 5.72 11.39
CA GLN A 78 1.56 6.86 12.25
C GLN A 78 1.77 8.14 11.45
N ALA A 79 2.47 8.07 10.32
CA ALA A 79 2.69 9.22 9.47
C ALA A 79 1.40 9.71 8.79
N ALA A 80 0.51 8.79 8.39
CA ALA A 80 -0.80 9.11 7.83
C ALA A 80 -1.69 9.81 8.87
N SER A 81 -1.72 9.31 10.10
CA SER A 81 -2.50 9.90 11.20
C SER A 81 -2.06 11.34 11.52
N ARG A 82 -0.74 11.60 11.57
CA ARG A 82 -0.21 12.97 11.75
C ARG A 82 -0.62 13.90 10.61
N VAL A 83 -0.48 13.43 9.36
CA VAL A 83 -0.89 14.21 8.18
C VAL A 83 -2.40 14.49 8.19
N ALA A 84 -3.21 13.51 8.59
CA ALA A 84 -4.66 13.68 8.71
C ALA A 84 -5.03 14.73 9.76
N GLU A 85 -4.29 14.80 10.88
CA GLU A 85 -4.51 15.85 11.89
C GLU A 85 -4.09 17.24 11.38
N ASP A 86 -2.92 17.34 10.75
CA ASP A 86 -2.47 18.58 10.11
C ASP A 86 -3.47 19.07 9.05
N ASP A 87 -4.06 18.14 8.29
CA ASP A 87 -5.10 18.40 7.30
C ASP A 87 -6.40 18.90 7.95
N ARG A 88 -6.81 18.35 9.11
CA ARG A 88 -7.96 18.87 9.89
C ARG A 88 -7.70 20.27 10.42
N VAL A 89 -6.51 20.54 10.94
CA VAL A 89 -6.11 21.89 11.37
C VAL A 89 -6.14 22.86 10.20
N ARG A 90 -5.60 22.47 9.03
CA ARG A 90 -5.60 23.30 7.83
C ARG A 90 -7.01 23.67 7.37
N LEU A 91 -7.92 22.70 7.31
CA LEU A 91 -9.32 22.95 6.91
C LEU A 91 -10.05 23.87 7.90
N ARG A 92 -9.80 23.71 9.21
CA ARG A 92 -10.35 24.61 10.23
C ARG A 92 -9.80 26.03 10.10
N ALA A 93 -8.50 26.17 9.86
CA ALA A 93 -7.87 27.49 9.67
C ALA A 93 -8.42 28.18 8.42
N LEU A 94 -8.56 27.45 7.31
CA LEU A 94 -9.13 27.97 6.06
C LEU A 94 -10.55 28.54 6.26
N ALA A 95 -11.37 27.88 7.09
CA ALA A 95 -12.72 28.36 7.41
C ALA A 95 -12.76 29.57 8.36
N ALA A 96 -11.66 29.86 9.05
CA ALA A 96 -11.58 30.90 10.09
C ALA A 96 -10.82 32.16 9.64
N VAL A 97 -9.99 32.08 8.60
CA VAL A 97 -9.23 33.22 8.07
C VAL A 97 -10.14 34.09 7.19
N PRO A 98 -10.26 35.40 7.46
CA PRO A 98 -10.92 36.33 6.55
C PRO A 98 -10.04 36.56 5.31
N GLU A 99 -10.67 36.76 4.14
CA GLU A 99 -9.99 37.08 2.86
C GLU A 99 -9.01 35.99 2.37
N VAL A 100 -9.49 34.75 2.25
CA VAL A 100 -8.75 33.66 1.57
C VAL A 100 -9.09 33.66 0.08
N GLU A 101 -8.08 33.64 -0.78
CA GLU A 101 -8.30 33.58 -2.23
C GLU A 101 -8.87 32.22 -2.65
N PRO A 102 -9.77 32.15 -3.65
CA PRO A 102 -10.34 30.89 -4.12
C PRO A 102 -9.30 29.84 -4.52
N ASP A 103 -8.15 30.27 -5.06
CA ASP A 103 -7.04 29.39 -5.42
C ASP A 103 -6.34 28.77 -4.20
N GLU A 104 -6.27 29.50 -3.08
CA GLU A 104 -5.71 28.99 -1.82
C GLU A 104 -6.61 27.93 -1.19
N VAL A 105 -7.94 28.14 -1.25
CA VAL A 105 -8.96 27.16 -0.88
C VAL A 105 -8.80 25.89 -1.70
N ALA A 106 -8.81 26.01 -3.04
CA ALA A 106 -8.70 24.88 -3.94
C ALA A 106 -7.38 24.10 -3.76
N ASN A 107 -6.27 24.80 -3.50
CA ASN A 107 -4.98 24.17 -3.22
C ASN A 107 -5.02 23.38 -1.90
N ALA A 108 -5.52 24.00 -0.82
CA ALA A 108 -5.59 23.38 0.49
C ALA A 108 -6.45 22.12 0.48
N GLU A 109 -7.68 22.21 -0.04
CA GLU A 109 -8.59 21.07 -0.20
C GLU A 109 -7.99 20.00 -1.10
N GLY A 110 -7.38 20.43 -2.20
CA GLY A 110 -6.68 19.56 -3.13
C GLY A 110 -5.58 18.74 -2.46
N ARG A 111 -4.79 19.33 -1.56
CA ARG A 111 -3.73 18.59 -0.85
C ARG A 111 -4.30 17.55 0.12
N VAL A 112 -5.38 17.89 0.82
CA VAL A 112 -6.04 16.97 1.75
C VAL A 112 -6.56 15.74 1.01
N GLU A 113 -7.23 15.96 -0.14
CA GLU A 113 -7.77 14.87 -0.92
C GLU A 113 -6.67 13.98 -1.52
N GLU A 114 -5.54 14.55 -1.96
CA GLU A 114 -4.40 13.76 -2.43
C GLU A 114 -3.83 12.85 -1.32
N ASN A 115 -3.74 13.37 -0.09
CA ASN A 115 -3.26 12.58 1.04
C ASN A 115 -4.20 11.40 1.36
N ARG A 116 -5.52 11.64 1.36
CA ARG A 116 -6.53 10.59 1.58
C ARG A 116 -6.49 9.51 0.50
N LEU A 117 -6.38 9.90 -0.76
CA LEU A 117 -6.28 8.96 -1.88
C LEU A 117 -5.02 8.09 -1.77
N LEU A 118 -3.89 8.69 -1.40
CA LEU A 118 -2.65 7.94 -1.18
C LEU A 118 -2.78 6.97 -0.01
N GLU A 119 -3.37 7.40 1.11
CA GLU A 119 -3.61 6.52 2.26
C GLU A 119 -4.44 5.29 1.85
N ALA A 120 -5.54 5.53 1.13
CA ALA A 120 -6.41 4.46 0.67
C ALA A 120 -5.72 3.52 -0.34
N TRP A 121 -4.88 4.07 -1.23
CA TRP A 121 -4.09 3.24 -2.14
C TRP A 121 -3.13 2.33 -1.38
N VAL A 122 -2.42 2.86 -0.37
CA VAL A 122 -1.48 2.05 0.41
C VAL A 122 -2.20 0.95 1.19
N GLN A 123 -3.41 1.21 1.70
CA GLN A 123 -4.25 0.18 2.32
C GLN A 123 -4.59 -0.95 1.35
N ILE A 124 -5.08 -0.61 0.16
CA ILE A 124 -5.38 -1.60 -0.90
C ILE A 124 -4.10 -2.37 -1.27
N ALA A 125 -2.96 -1.68 -1.40
CA ALA A 125 -1.71 -2.33 -1.73
C ALA A 125 -1.32 -3.38 -0.67
N PHE A 126 -1.46 -3.09 0.62
CA PHE A 126 -1.24 -4.07 1.68
C PHE A 126 -2.21 -5.27 1.61
N GLU A 127 -3.50 -5.02 1.33
CA GLU A 127 -4.49 -6.09 1.17
C GLU A 127 -4.15 -7.00 -0.02
N GLU A 128 -3.80 -6.42 -1.17
CA GLU A 128 -3.37 -7.17 -2.36
C GLU A 128 -2.06 -7.95 -2.13
N ARG A 129 -1.15 -7.42 -1.30
CA ARG A 129 0.06 -8.15 -0.92
C ARG A 129 -0.22 -9.37 -0.07
N VAL A 130 -1.12 -9.28 0.90
CA VAL A 130 -1.56 -10.45 1.67
C VAL A 130 -2.11 -11.53 0.72
N VAL A 131 -2.93 -11.12 -0.26
CA VAL A 131 -3.45 -12.04 -1.28
C VAL A 131 -2.31 -12.67 -2.11
N ALA A 132 -1.33 -11.87 -2.53
CA ALA A 132 -0.18 -12.34 -3.29
C ALA A 132 0.70 -13.32 -2.49
N TYR A 133 0.97 -13.03 -1.21
CA TYR A 133 1.77 -13.88 -0.35
C TYR A 133 1.09 -15.21 -0.02
N ARG A 134 -0.22 -15.21 0.26
CA ARG A 134 -1.00 -16.45 0.42
C ARG A 134 -0.92 -17.30 -0.83
N TYR A 135 -1.16 -16.69 -1.99
CA TYR A 135 -1.10 -17.39 -3.27
C TYR A 135 0.30 -17.95 -3.57
N ALA A 136 1.37 -17.21 -3.24
CA ALA A 136 2.75 -17.66 -3.38
C ALA A 136 3.06 -18.85 -2.47
N LEU A 137 2.67 -18.76 -1.19
CA LEU A 137 2.85 -19.83 -0.22
C LEU A 137 2.16 -21.12 -0.66
N ASP A 138 0.90 -21.03 -1.09
CA ASP A 138 0.14 -22.20 -1.59
C ASP A 138 0.85 -22.88 -2.75
N ARG A 139 1.40 -22.09 -3.70
CA ARG A 139 2.16 -22.63 -4.84
C ARG A 139 3.48 -23.27 -4.41
N LEU A 140 4.22 -22.65 -3.51
CA LEU A 140 5.47 -23.23 -3.00
C LEU A 140 5.21 -24.55 -2.27
N VAL A 141 4.16 -24.64 -1.44
CA VAL A 141 3.80 -25.88 -0.73
C VAL A 141 3.38 -26.98 -1.71
N LEU A 142 2.63 -26.64 -2.76
CA LEU A 142 2.25 -27.60 -3.80
C LEU A 142 3.45 -28.11 -4.61
N GLU A 143 4.38 -27.21 -4.98
CA GLU A 143 5.55 -27.56 -5.79
C GLU A 143 6.65 -28.27 -4.98
N THR A 144 6.89 -27.84 -3.75
CA THR A 144 7.97 -28.36 -2.90
C THR A 144 7.60 -28.24 -1.43
N PRO A 145 6.87 -29.23 -0.88
CA PRO A 145 6.52 -29.25 0.54
C PRO A 145 7.77 -29.20 1.42
N ASP A 146 7.84 -28.24 2.33
CA ASP A 146 8.96 -28.04 3.25
C ASP A 146 8.48 -27.49 4.61
N ARG A 147 9.16 -27.82 5.70
CA ARG A 147 8.85 -27.28 7.04
C ARG A 147 9.04 -25.77 7.14
N ALA A 148 9.83 -25.17 6.24
CA ALA A 148 9.98 -23.72 6.14
C ALA A 148 8.64 -22.98 5.95
N SER A 149 7.60 -23.65 5.42
CA SER A 149 6.26 -23.05 5.26
C SER A 149 5.68 -22.53 6.58
N VAL A 150 5.95 -23.20 7.70
CA VAL A 150 5.42 -22.84 9.02
C VAL A 150 5.88 -21.45 9.46
N ALA A 151 7.13 -21.08 9.17
CA ALA A 151 7.66 -19.76 9.50
C ALA A 151 7.00 -18.67 8.63
N VAL A 152 6.79 -18.97 7.33
CA VAL A 152 6.10 -18.07 6.41
C VAL A 152 4.64 -17.87 6.81
N GLU A 153 3.93 -18.94 7.18
CA GLU A 153 2.56 -18.88 7.70
C GLU A 153 2.47 -17.98 8.94
N ALA A 154 3.39 -18.14 9.89
CA ALA A 154 3.44 -17.33 11.09
C ALA A 154 3.73 -15.84 10.78
N ALA A 155 4.64 -15.55 9.84
CA ALA A 155 4.92 -14.19 9.40
C ALA A 155 3.69 -13.56 8.73
N LEU A 156 2.99 -14.31 7.88
CA LEU A 156 1.80 -13.86 7.18
C LEU A 156 0.64 -13.57 8.14
N ALA A 157 0.40 -14.46 9.11
CA ALA A 157 -0.60 -14.25 10.16
C ALA A 157 -0.30 -13.00 11.00
N ARG A 158 0.98 -12.70 11.25
CA ARG A 158 1.40 -11.46 11.92
C ARG A 158 1.07 -10.23 11.08
N LEU A 159 1.40 -10.22 9.79
CA LEU A 159 1.05 -9.12 8.89
C LEU A 159 -0.47 -8.85 8.89
N GLU A 160 -1.27 -9.89 8.74
CA GLU A 160 -2.73 -9.79 8.78
C GLU A 160 -3.25 -9.26 10.13
N SER A 161 -2.63 -9.67 11.24
CA SER A 161 -2.96 -9.18 12.57
C SER A 161 -2.68 -7.67 12.70
N VAL A 162 -1.49 -7.22 12.29
CA VAL A 162 -1.09 -5.81 12.35
C VAL A 162 -2.00 -4.95 11.46
N LEU A 163 -2.28 -5.39 10.23
CA LEU A 163 -3.19 -4.67 9.33
C LEU A 163 -4.62 -4.57 9.90
N ARG A 164 -5.13 -5.63 10.55
CA ARG A 164 -6.44 -5.58 11.22
C ARG A 164 -6.46 -4.60 12.39
N SER A 165 -5.38 -4.50 13.17
CA SER A 165 -5.30 -3.57 14.30
C SER A 165 -5.25 -2.10 13.89
N LEU A 166 -4.88 -1.80 12.65
CA LEU A 166 -4.61 -0.43 12.17
C LEU A 166 -5.64 0.08 11.15
N ARG A 167 -6.80 -0.60 11.00
CA ARG A 167 -7.88 -0.10 10.14
C ARG A 167 -8.31 1.32 10.57
N PRO A 168 -8.26 2.33 9.67
CA PRO A 168 -8.58 3.70 10.04
C PRO A 168 -10.07 3.95 10.23
N ALA A 169 -10.36 5.05 10.93
CA ALA A 169 -11.69 5.58 11.16
C ALA A 169 -12.31 6.17 9.87
N GLY A 170 -12.92 5.31 9.06
CA GLY A 170 -13.88 5.70 8.02
C GLY A 170 -13.37 5.60 6.57
N PRO A 171 -14.29 5.52 5.59
CA PRO A 171 -13.94 5.32 4.18
C PRO A 171 -13.31 6.59 3.58
N PRO A 172 -12.37 6.45 2.63
CA PRO A 172 -11.85 7.58 1.87
C PRO A 172 -12.97 8.26 1.08
N ARG A 173 -12.93 9.60 0.98
CA ARG A 173 -13.92 10.40 0.24
C ARG A 173 -13.70 10.43 -1.29
N GLY A 174 -12.72 9.69 -1.79
CA GLY A 174 -12.46 9.53 -3.22
C GLY A 174 -13.28 8.42 -3.87
N VAL A 175 -13.51 8.51 -5.18
CA VAL A 175 -14.21 7.48 -5.95
C VAL A 175 -13.20 6.50 -6.54
N PHE A 176 -13.26 5.25 -6.09
CA PHE A 176 -12.66 4.12 -6.82
C PHE A 176 -13.56 3.81 -8.01
N LYS A 177 -13.05 4.02 -9.23
CA LYS A 177 -13.72 3.55 -10.44
C LYS A 177 -13.01 2.29 -10.93
N GLY A 178 -13.80 1.23 -11.11
CA GLY A 178 -13.43 0.07 -11.93
C GLY A 178 -14.01 0.19 -13.33
#